data_AF-A0A1G8URC4-F1
#
_entry.id   AF-A0A1G8URC4-F1
#
_cell.length_a   1.000
_cell.length_b   1.000
_cell.length_c   1.000
_cell.angle_alpha   90.00
_cell.angle_beta   90.00
_cell.angle_gamma   90.00
#
_symmetry.space_group_name_H-M   'P 1'
#
loop_
_entity.id
_entity.type
_entity.pdbx_description
1 polymer ?
#
loop_
_entity_poly.entity_id
_entity_poly.type
_entity_poly.pdbx_seq_one_letter_code
_entity_poly.pdbx_strand_id
1 'polypeptide(L)' 'MTRVRESTGYGPNTQMSLFGYIMAAILVMIALPLLPVLIPAYIIWRVFYADEPEHSFESWRKERGRPPSSS' A
#
# COMPACT_ATOMS: atom_id res chain seq x y z
N MET A 1 39.58 -30.69 -12.54
CA MET A 1 39.51 -29.22 -12.38
C MET A 1 38.32 -28.73 -13.20
N THR A 2 37.14 -28.70 -12.59
CA THR A 2 35.89 -28.28 -13.25
C THR A 2 35.90 -26.76 -13.39
N ARG A 3 35.79 -26.28 -14.64
CA ARG A 3 35.85 -24.86 -14.98
C ARG A 3 34.51 -24.23 -14.64
N VAL A 4 34.40 -23.65 -13.45
CA VAL A 4 33.23 -22.87 -12.99
C VAL A 4 33.24 -21.51 -13.72
N ARG A 5 32.96 -21.53 -15.02
CA ARG A 5 32.86 -20.32 -15.87
C ARG A 5 31.58 -20.25 -16.69
N GLU A 6 30.61 -21.11 -16.40
CA GLU A 6 29.20 -20.93 -16.80
C GLU A 6 28.45 -20.17 -15.70
N SER A 7 29.05 -19.09 -15.19
CA SER A 7 28.23 -17.99 -14.71
C SER A 7 27.77 -17.30 -15.99
N THR A 8 26.61 -17.72 -16.50
CA THR A 8 25.85 -16.90 -17.43
C THR A 8 25.75 -15.53 -16.78
N GLY A 9 26.46 -14.57 -17.38
CA GLY A 9 26.51 -13.22 -16.89
C GLY A 9 25.11 -12.65 -16.92
N TYR A 10 24.42 -12.72 -15.78
CA TYR A 10 23.42 -11.74 -15.39
C TYR A 10 24.15 -10.41 -15.16
N GLY A 11 24.75 -9.86 -16.22
CA GLY A 11 25.06 -8.45 -16.27
C GLY A 11 23.74 -7.68 -16.11
N PRO A 12 23.76 -6.46 -15.56
CA PRO A 12 22.55 -5.70 -15.30
C PRO A 12 21.67 -5.67 -16.55
N ASN A 13 20.52 -6.34 -16.46
CA ASN A 13 19.58 -6.49 -17.58
C ASN A 13 18.83 -5.17 -17.77
N THR A 14 19.51 -4.17 -18.31
CA THR A 14 18.97 -2.83 -18.62
C THR A 14 17.74 -2.91 -19.52
N GLN A 15 17.61 -3.98 -20.32
CA GLN A 15 16.41 -4.25 -21.12
C GLN A 15 15.19 -4.64 -20.29
N MET A 16 15.34 -5.42 -19.20
CA MET A 16 14.22 -5.68 -18.25
C MET A 16 13.82 -4.42 -17.49
N SER A 17 14.78 -3.55 -17.17
CA SER A 17 14.50 -2.32 -16.42
C SER A 17 13.83 -1.23 -17.26
N LEU A 18 14.07 -1.19 -18.57
CA LEU A 18 13.52 -0.16 -19.46
C LEU A 18 11.99 -0.26 -19.58
N PHE A 19 11.48 -1.48 -19.71
CA PHE A 19 10.04 -1.72 -19.73
C PHE A 19 9.37 -1.21 -18.44
N GLY A 20 9.98 -1.49 -17.29
CA GLY A 20 9.51 -1.02 -15.99
C GLY A 20 9.46 0.51 -15.90
N TYR A 21 10.50 1.20 -16.38
CA TYR A 21 10.50 2.67 -16.40
C TYR A 21 9.45 3.27 -17.34
N ILE A 22 9.24 2.66 -18.51
CA ILE A 22 8.18 3.09 -19.44
C ILE A 22 6.81 2.92 -18.79
N MET A 23 6.54 1.77 -18.16
CA MET A 23 5.27 1.54 -17.47
C MET A 23 5.08 2.49 -16.28
N ALA A 24 6.12 2.73 -15.49
CA ALA A 24 6.08 3.71 -14.41
C ALA A 24 5.76 5.13 -14.92
N ALA A 25 6.38 5.55 -16.03
CA ALA A 25 6.11 6.86 -16.64
C ALA A 25 4.65 6.98 -17.10
N ILE A 26 4.10 5.92 -17.71
CA ILE A 26 2.67 5.88 -18.10
C ILE A 26 1.77 6.00 -16.87
N LEU A 27 2.05 5.23 -15.81
CA LEU A 27 1.27 5.29 -14.58
C LEU A 27 1.32 6.68 -13.93
N VAL A 28 2.49 7.33 -13.92
CA VAL A 28 2.63 8.71 -13.43
C VAL A 28 1.81 9.67 -14.28
N MET A 29 1.86 9.56 -15.61
CA MET A 29 1.08 10.42 -16.50
C MET A 29 -0.43 10.28 -16.29
N ILE A 30 -0.92 9.11 -15.86
CA ILE A 30 -2.33 8.88 -15.54
C ILE A 30 -2.66 9.35 -14.11
N ALA A 31 -1.76 9.12 -13.14
CA ALA A 31 -1.98 9.45 -11.74
C ALA A 31 -1.83 10.96 -11.45
N LEU A 32 -0.91 11.64 -12.13
CA LEU A 32 -0.63 13.05 -11.93
C LEU A 32 -1.87 13.96 -12.17
N PRO A 33 -2.65 13.80 -13.26
CA PRO A 33 -3.87 14.59 -13.44
C PRO A 33 -5.00 14.21 -12.47
N LEU A 34 -4.91 13.07 -11.77
CA LEU A 34 -5.87 12.69 -10.73
C LEU A 34 -5.57 13.36 -9.37
N LEU A 35 -4.32 13.77 -9.11
CA LEU A 35 -3.94 14.47 -7.88
C LEU A 35 -4.82 15.67 -7.53
N PRO A 36 -5.17 16.60 -8.45
CA PRO A 36 -6.05 17.73 -8.11
C PRO A 36 -7.43 17.32 -7.63
N VAL A 37 -7.87 16.07 -7.88
CA VAL A 37 -9.14 15.53 -7.37
C VAL A 37 -8.91 14.76 -6.07
N LEU A 38 -7.86 13.93 -6.03
CA LEU A 38 -7.54 13.10 -4.87
C LEU A 38 -7.16 13.94 -3.64
N ILE A 39 -6.43 15.03 -3.83
CA ILE A 39 -5.98 15.90 -2.74
C ILE A 39 -7.18 16.54 -2.00
N PRO A 40 -8.11 17.25 -2.67
CA PRO A 40 -9.30 17.76 -2.00
C PRO A 40 -10.18 16.66 -1.38
N ALA A 41 -10.38 15.55 -2.09
CA ALA A 41 -11.15 14.43 -1.57
C ALA A 41 -10.56 13.87 -0.27
N TYR A 42 -9.23 13.72 -0.23
CA TYR A 42 -8.52 13.30 0.97
C TYR A 42 -8.64 14.30 2.11
N ILE A 43 -8.53 15.60 1.84
CA ILE A 43 -8.68 16.66 2.85
C ILE A 43 -10.09 16.63 3.43
N ILE A 44 -11.12 16.58 2.58
CA ILE A 44 -12.52 16.47 3.01
C ILE A 44 -12.69 15.23 3.88
N TRP A 45 -12.23 14.07 3.42
CA TRP A 45 -12.33 12.84 4.20
C TRP A 45 -11.63 12.95 5.57
N ARG A 46 -10.41 13.51 5.61
CA ARG A 46 -9.65 13.68 6.84
C ARG A 46 -10.30 14.65 7.83
N VAL A 47 -10.97 15.68 7.33
CA VAL A 47 -11.66 16.69 8.15
C VAL A 47 -12.98 16.17 8.69
N PHE A 48 -13.72 15.39 7.92
CA PHE A 48 -15.08 14.97 8.31
C PHE A 48 -15.18 13.56 8.91
N TYR A 49 -14.28 12.64 8.55
CA TYR A 49 -14.40 11.23 8.91
C TYR A 49 -13.29 10.71 9.83
N ALA A 50 -12.13 11.36 9.87
CA ALA A 50 -11.03 10.88 10.71
C ALA A 50 -11.11 11.35 12.18
N ASP A 51 -12.24 11.96 12.56
CA ASP A 51 -12.65 12.17 13.96
C ASP A 51 -13.57 11.04 14.46
N GLU A 52 -13.75 9.93 13.73
CA GLU A 52 -14.28 8.72 14.34
C GLU A 52 -13.24 8.16 15.32
N PRO A 53 -13.43 8.28 16.65
CA PRO A 53 -12.54 7.62 17.59
C PRO A 53 -12.62 6.13 17.32
N GLU A 54 -11.45 5.48 17.33
CA GLU A 54 -11.25 4.04 17.20
C GLU A 54 -12.16 3.26 18.18
N HIS A 55 -13.43 3.06 17.81
CA HIS A 55 -14.41 2.34 18.62
C HIS A 55 -14.02 0.86 18.79
N SER A 56 -13.02 0.37 18.06
CA SER A 56 -12.58 -1.02 18.07
C SER A 56 -11.92 -1.46 19.39
N PHE A 57 -11.21 -0.58 20.09
CA PHE A 57 -10.59 -0.95 21.38
C PHE A 57 -11.56 -0.85 22.57
N GLU A 58 -12.43 0.16 22.59
CA GLU A 58 -13.43 0.32 23.65
C GLU A 58 -14.58 -0.71 23.53
N SER A 59 -15.06 -0.99 22.32
CA SER A 59 -16.11 -2.01 22.09
C SER A 59 -15.63 -3.40 22.47
N TRP A 60 -14.40 -3.75 22.11
CA TRP A 60 -13.79 -5.04 22.44
C TRP A 60 -13.61 -5.23 23.96
N ARG A 61 -13.23 -4.18 24.70
CA ARG A 61 -13.15 -4.25 26.17
C ARG A 61 -14.54 -4.43 26.79
N LYS A 62 -15.56 -3.75 26.25
CA LYS A 62 -16.94 -3.80 26.75
C LYS A 62 -17.59 -5.17 26.52
N GLU A 63 -17.26 -5.84 25.42
CA GLU A 63 -17.72 -7.21 25.11
C GLU A 63 -17.02 -8.28 25.97
N ARG A 64 -15.71 -8.15 26.23
CA ARG A 64 -14.97 -9.11 27.08
C ARG A 64 -15.19 -8.92 28.59
N GLY A 65 -15.80 -7.82 29.01
CA GLY A 65 -16.10 -7.52 30.42
C GLY A 65 -17.39 -8.16 30.95
N ARG A 66 -18.17 -8.85 30.11
CA ARG A 66 -19.39 -9.55 30.55
C ARG A 66 -19.04 -11.02 30.85
N PRO A 67 -18.94 -11.45 32.12
CA PRO A 67 -18.83 -12.89 32.40
C PRO A 67 -20.07 -13.59 31.84
N PRO A 68 -19.95 -14.83 31.32
CA PRO A 68 -21.12 -15.60 30.94
C PRO A 68 -22.01 -15.72 32.18
N SER A 69 -23.19 -15.10 32.12
CA SER A 69 -24.22 -15.34 33.13
C SER A 69 -24.62 -16.80 33.00
N SER A 70 -24.08 -17.64 33.87
CA SER A 70 -24.60 -18.97 34.12
C SER A 70 -26.01 -18.81 34.68
N SER A 71 -27.01 -19.15 33.88
CA SER A 71 -28.37 -19.45 34.31
C SER A 71 -28.78 -20.75 33.63
#